data_AF-A0A1I4AA36-F1
#
_entry.id   AF-A0A1I4AA36-F1
#
_cell.length_a   1.000
_cell.length_b   1.000
_cell.length_c   1.000
_cell.angle_alpha   90.00
_cell.angle_beta   90.00
_cell.angle_gamma   90.00
#
_symmetry.space_group_name_H-M   'P 1'
#
loop_
_entity.id
_entity.type
_entity.pdbx_description
1 polymer ?
#
loop_
_entity_poly.entity_id
_entity_poly.type
_entity_poly.pdbx_seq_one_letter_code
_entity_poly.pdbx_strand_id
1 'polypeptide(L)'
;MEKAFVAQRVANKLFATEAAVDAAMVETMEMMAELIQARKDLGLSPTVANGATAKLGDAVAALTAARSAVVEAHAQLDEVRLRIGIRTKLIGVIGKEGSLVQHDLRAAS
;
A
#
# COMPACT_ATOMS: atom_id res chain seq x y z
N MET A 1 -13.23 -22.92 10.57
CA MET A 1 -12.42 -22.76 9.34
C MET A 1 -12.91 -21.57 8.52
N GLU A 2 -14.22 -21.40 8.35
CA GLU A 2 -14.86 -20.33 7.57
C GLU A 2 -14.56 -18.88 8.02
N LYS A 3 -14.69 -18.56 9.33
CA LYS A 3 -14.42 -17.18 9.83
C LYS A 3 -12.98 -16.69 9.60
N ALA A 4 -12.00 -17.60 9.64
CA ALA A 4 -10.60 -17.26 9.39
C ALA A 4 -10.36 -16.91 7.92
N PHE A 5 -11.03 -17.61 7.01
CA PHE A 5 -10.97 -17.31 5.58
C PHE A 5 -11.61 -15.94 5.26
N VAL A 6 -12.77 -15.66 5.85
CA VAL A 6 -13.44 -14.35 5.69
C VAL A 6 -12.55 -13.21 6.21
N ALA A 7 -11.96 -13.37 7.41
CA ALA A 7 -11.05 -12.37 7.97
C ALA A 7 -9.79 -12.18 7.12
N GLN A 8 -9.21 -13.27 6.58
CA GLN A 8 -8.05 -13.17 5.70
C GLN A 8 -8.38 -12.39 4.42
N ARG A 9 -9.56 -12.62 3.83
CA ARG A 9 -10.00 -11.89 2.64
C ARG A 9 -10.12 -10.38 2.92
N VAL A 10 -10.68 -10.02 4.08
CA VAL A 10 -10.78 -8.61 4.51
C VAL A 10 -9.38 -8.02 4.74
N ALA A 11 -8.50 -8.74 5.44
CA ALA A 11 -7.12 -8.28 5.67
C ALA A 11 -6.37 -8.04 4.36
N ASN A 12 -6.46 -8.96 3.39
CA ASN A 12 -5.84 -8.78 2.08
C ASN A 12 -6.37 -7.53 1.35
N LYS A 13 -7.68 -7.26 1.45
CA LYS A 13 -8.27 -6.06 0.85
C LYS A 13 -7.90 -4.78 1.57
N LEU A 14 -7.76 -4.81 2.89
CA LEU A 14 -7.29 -3.69 3.68
C LEU A 14 -5.87 -3.27 3.25
N PHE A 15 -4.92 -4.21 3.22
CA PHE A 15 -3.56 -3.93 2.74
C PHE A 15 -3.52 -3.43 1.30
N ALA A 16 -4.32 -4.02 0.41
CA ALA A 16 -4.41 -3.55 -0.97
C ALA A 16 -5.00 -2.13 -1.06
N THR A 17 -5.91 -1.77 -0.16
CA THR A 17 -6.50 -0.43 -0.10
C THR A 17 -5.49 0.59 0.42
N GLU A 18 -4.74 0.27 1.47
CA GLU A 18 -3.63 1.11 1.97
C GLU A 18 -2.62 1.40 0.87
N ALA A 19 -2.17 0.36 0.17
CA ALA A 19 -1.22 0.50 -0.94
C ALA A 19 -1.79 1.33 -2.10
N ALA A 20 -3.08 1.17 -2.41
CA ALA A 20 -3.73 1.95 -3.47
C ALA A 20 -3.85 3.44 -3.11
N VAL A 21 -4.14 3.78 -1.85
CA VAL A 21 -4.16 5.18 -1.39
C VAL A 21 -2.77 5.79 -1.46
N ASP A 22 -1.74 5.07 -1.01
CA ASP A 22 -0.34 5.53 -1.08
C ASP A 22 0.10 5.74 -2.54
N ALA A 23 -0.26 4.83 -3.45
CA ALA A 23 0.02 4.98 -4.88
C ALA A 23 -0.71 6.19 -5.49
N ALA A 24 -1.98 6.42 -5.13
CA ALA A 24 -2.74 7.58 -5.60
C ALA A 24 -2.13 8.90 -5.11
N MET A 25 -1.58 8.93 -3.89
CA MET A 25 -0.87 10.11 -3.37
C MET A 25 0.37 10.42 -4.20
N VAL A 26 1.19 9.40 -4.51
CA VAL A 26 2.39 9.56 -5.35
C VAL A 26 2.01 10.11 -6.73
N GLU A 27 1.08 9.46 -7.43
CA GLU A 27 0.65 9.85 -8.78
C GLU A 27 0.11 11.30 -8.80
N THR A 28 -0.67 11.69 -7.80
CA THR A 28 -1.25 13.05 -7.73
C THR A 28 -0.15 14.10 -7.52
N MET A 29 0.86 13.79 -6.70
CA MET A 29 2.00 14.70 -6.48
C MET A 29 2.88 14.81 -7.73
N GLU A 30 3.13 13.71 -8.42
CA GLU A 30 3.88 13.68 -9.68
C GLU A 30 3.15 14.49 -10.76
N MET A 31 1.84 14.30 -10.92
CA MET A 31 1.02 15.10 -11.83
C MET A 31 1.11 16.60 -11.52
N MET A 32 1.09 16.99 -10.23
CA MET A 32 1.22 18.39 -9.83
C MET A 32 2.60 18.96 -10.19
N ALA A 33 3.66 18.19 -9.99
CA ALA A 33 5.02 18.57 -10.37
C ALA A 33 5.16 18.73 -11.90
N GLU A 34 4.66 17.76 -12.65
CA GLU A 34 4.68 17.75 -14.12
C GLU A 34 3.92 18.96 -14.69
N LEU A 35 2.74 19.28 -14.16
CA LEU A 35 1.96 20.44 -14.58
C LEU A 35 2.73 21.76 -14.39
N ILE A 36 3.45 21.90 -13.27
CA ILE A 36 4.28 23.07 -12.99
C ILE A 36 5.50 23.11 -13.92
N GLN A 37 6.10 21.96 -14.22
CA GLN A 37 7.26 21.87 -15.09
C GLN A 37 6.89 22.17 -16.55
N ALA A 38 5.83 21.56 -17.08
CA ALA A 38 5.31 21.84 -18.42
C ALA A 38 5.00 23.33 -18.62
N ARG A 39 4.43 24.00 -17.60
CA ARG A 39 4.22 25.46 -17.62
C ARG A 39 5.53 26.22 -17.79
N LYS A 40 6.59 25.83 -17.08
CA LYS A 40 7.91 26.48 -17.18
C LYS A 40 8.56 26.22 -18.54
N ASP A 41 8.51 24.99 -19.02
CA ASP A 41 9.12 24.59 -20.30
C ASP A 41 8.49 25.34 -21.48
N LEU A 42 7.20 25.63 -21.39
CA LEU A 42 6.47 26.43 -22.39
C LEU A 42 6.60 27.95 -22.19
N GLY A 43 7.35 28.41 -21.17
CA GLY A 43 7.50 29.85 -20.88
C GLY A 43 6.21 30.55 -20.45
N LEU A 44 5.25 29.80 -19.90
CA LEU A 44 3.92 30.33 -19.58
C LEU A 44 3.88 31.02 -18.22
N SER A 45 3.02 32.04 -18.13
CA SER A 45 2.75 32.79 -16.90
C SER A 45 2.36 31.84 -15.75
N PRO A 46 2.80 32.09 -14.50
CA PRO A 46 2.36 31.35 -13.30
C PRO A 46 0.84 31.31 -13.08
N THR A 47 0.09 32.23 -13.67
CA THR A 47 -1.38 32.22 -13.62
C THR A 47 -2.00 31.10 -14.45
N VAL A 48 -1.28 30.60 -15.46
CA VAL A 48 -1.71 29.45 -16.27
C VAL A 48 -1.70 28.20 -15.39
N ALA A 49 -2.83 27.48 -15.41
CA ALA A 49 -3.07 26.28 -14.61
C ALA A 49 -3.07 26.46 -13.08
N ASN A 50 -2.98 27.70 -12.55
CA ASN A 50 -3.01 27.96 -11.10
C ASN A 50 -4.22 27.33 -10.39
N GLY A 51 -5.42 27.44 -11.00
CA GLY A 51 -6.63 26.80 -10.47
C GLY A 51 -6.57 25.27 -10.48
N ALA A 52 -5.92 24.68 -11.48
CA ALA A 52 -5.72 23.23 -11.55
C ALA A 52 -4.71 22.76 -10.48
N THR A 53 -3.60 23.46 -10.30
CA THR A 53 -2.64 23.20 -9.22
C THR A 53 -3.30 23.32 -7.84
N ALA A 54 -4.16 24.31 -7.62
CA ALA A 54 -4.92 24.44 -6.38
C ALA A 54 -5.84 23.22 -6.15
N LYS A 55 -6.51 22.73 -7.19
CA LYS A 55 -7.35 21.53 -7.11
C LYS A 55 -6.56 20.25 -6.86
N LEU A 56 -5.35 20.14 -7.40
CA LEU A 56 -4.44 19.04 -7.06
C LEU A 56 -3.99 19.11 -5.59
N GLY A 57 -3.76 20.31 -5.06
CA GLY A 57 -3.54 20.52 -3.63
C GLY A 57 -4.71 20.05 -2.75
N ASP A 58 -5.94 20.42 -3.13
CA ASP A 58 -7.17 19.94 -2.47
C ASP A 58 -7.24 18.39 -2.50
N ALA A 59 -6.90 17.78 -3.63
CA ALA A 59 -6.90 16.32 -3.79
C ALA A 59 -5.86 15.63 -2.90
N VAL A 60 -4.64 16.15 -2.81
CA VAL A 60 -3.59 15.63 -1.91
C VAL A 60 -4.01 15.71 -0.45
N ALA A 61 -4.65 16.81 -0.04
CA ALA A 61 -5.19 16.95 1.31
C ALA A 61 -6.26 15.89 1.61
N ALA A 62 -7.18 15.66 0.66
CA ALA A 62 -8.20 14.62 0.79
C ALA A 62 -7.60 13.21 0.87
N LEU A 63 -6.59 12.90 0.06
CA LEU A 63 -5.88 11.62 0.09
C LEU A 63 -5.13 11.42 1.41
N THR A 64 -4.54 12.48 1.96
CA THR A 64 -3.87 12.43 3.27
C THR A 64 -4.87 12.09 4.39
N ALA A 65 -6.06 12.70 4.37
CA ALA A 65 -7.13 12.37 5.30
C ALA A 65 -7.64 10.93 5.11
N ALA A 66 -7.79 10.49 3.86
CA ALA A 66 -8.18 9.12 3.54
C ALA A 66 -7.18 8.10 4.08
N ARG A 67 -5.87 8.36 3.93
CA ARG A 67 -4.80 7.50 4.46
C ARG A 67 -4.93 7.32 5.97
N SER A 68 -5.09 8.41 6.71
CA SER A 68 -5.29 8.37 8.17
C SER A 68 -6.51 7.54 8.56
N ALA A 69 -7.64 7.73 7.86
CA ALA A 69 -8.87 6.99 8.13
C ALA A 69 -8.72 5.48 7.85
N VAL A 70 -8.00 5.10 6.78
CA VAL A 70 -7.75 3.69 6.47
C VAL A 70 -6.84 3.03 7.51
N VAL A 71 -5.79 3.72 7.96
CA VAL A 71 -4.90 3.22 9.03
C VAL A 71 -5.65 3.06 10.36
N GLU A 72 -6.53 3.99 10.69
CA GLU A 72 -7.38 3.85 11.88
C GLU A 72 -8.34 2.66 11.75
N ALA A 73 -8.98 2.49 10.59
CA ALA A 73 -9.80 1.33 10.30
C ALA A 73 -9.02 0.01 10.42
N HIS A 74 -7.74 0.00 10.00
CA HIS A 74 -6.86 -1.15 10.21
C HIS A 74 -6.71 -1.48 11.69
N ALA A 75 -6.36 -0.50 12.52
CA ALA A 75 -6.20 -0.71 13.97
C ALA A 75 -7.49 -1.29 14.60
N GLN A 76 -8.66 -0.73 14.25
CA GLN A 76 -9.94 -1.24 14.73
C GLN A 76 -10.22 -2.68 14.28
N LEU A 77 -9.89 -3.03 13.03
CA LEU A 77 -10.04 -4.39 12.51
C LEU A 77 -9.06 -5.38 13.17
N ASP A 78 -7.87 -4.92 13.57
CA ASP A 78 -6.91 -5.69 14.35
C ASP A 78 -7.47 -6.08 15.72
N GLU A 79 -8.15 -5.15 16.40
CA GLU A 79 -8.86 -5.46 17.65
C GLU A 79 -10.03 -6.43 17.43
N VAL A 80 -10.79 -6.26 16.35
CA VAL A 80 -11.93 -7.14 16.03
C VAL A 80 -11.45 -8.58 15.81
N ARG A 81 -10.39 -8.80 15.03
CA ARG A 81 -9.89 -10.17 14.78
C ARG A 81 -9.49 -10.87 16.08
N LEU A 82 -8.90 -10.14 17.04
CA LEU A 82 -8.55 -10.68 18.35
C LEU A 82 -9.80 -11.05 19.15
N ARG A 83 -10.83 -10.21 19.17
CA ARG A 83 -12.12 -10.47 19.86
C ARG A 83 -12.85 -11.69 19.31
N ILE A 84 -12.78 -11.97 18.01
CA ILE A 84 -13.40 -13.16 17.40
C ILE A 84 -12.49 -14.41 17.42
N GLY A 85 -11.35 -14.33 18.10
CA GLY A 85 -10.42 -15.43 18.34
C GLY A 85 -9.49 -15.76 17.17
N ILE A 86 -9.30 -14.83 16.23
CA ILE A 86 -8.37 -14.96 15.11
C ILE A 86 -7.05 -14.27 15.51
N ARG A 87 -6.07 -15.09 15.90
CA ARG A 87 -4.73 -14.62 16.27
C ARG A 87 -3.76 -14.81 15.12
N THR A 88 -2.79 -13.90 15.00
CA THR A 88 -1.64 -14.13 14.12
C THR A 88 -0.90 -15.34 14.66
N LYS A 89 -0.80 -16.41 13.87
CA LYS A 89 0.23 -17.42 14.15
C LYS A 89 1.55 -16.81 13.70
N LEU A 90 2.50 -16.65 14.62
CA LEU A 90 3.88 -16.40 14.26
C LEU A 90 4.39 -17.67 13.57
N ILE A 91 4.15 -17.81 12.26
CA ILE A 91 4.87 -18.78 11.45
C ILE A 91 6.22 -18.13 11.24
N GLY A 92 7.09 -18.27 12.24
CA GLY A 92 8.49 -17.94 12.09
C GLY A 92 9.03 -18.85 10.99
N VAL A 93 9.22 -18.32 9.79
CA VAL A 93 10.28 -18.81 8.94
C VAL A 93 11.57 -18.35 9.60
N ILE A 94 11.98 -19.07 10.64
CA ILE A 94 13.39 -19.11 11.00
C ILE A 94 14.01 -19.86 9.83
N GLY A 95 14.51 -19.10 8.86
CA GLY A 95 15.44 -19.64 7.88
C GLY A 95 16.62 -20.20 8.67
N LYS A 96 16.63 -21.51 8.88
CA LYS A 96 17.90 -22.21 9.12
C LYS A 96 18.63 -22.19 7.79
N GLU A 97 19.36 -21.11 7.54
CA GLU A 97 20.40 -21.14 6.53
C GLU A 97 21.44 -22.19 6.94
N GLY A 98 21.68 -23.16 6.06
CA GLY A 98 22.74 -24.15 6.21
C GLY A 98 22.31 -25.58 5.92
N SER A 99 22.64 -26.04 4.72
CA SER A 99 22.62 -27.42 4.21
C SER A 99 21.29 -27.96 3.63
N LEU A 100 20.94 -27.47 2.45
CA LEU A 100 20.43 -28.35 1.41
C LEU A 100 21.57 -28.59 0.42
N VAL A 101 22.51 -29.47 0.78
CA VAL A 101 23.28 -30.19 -0.22
C VAL A 101 22.38 -31.33 -0.67
N GLN A 102 21.64 -31.10 -1.76
CA GLN A 102 21.12 -32.21 -2.56
C GLN A 102 22.34 -32.94 -3.11
N HIS A 103 22.70 -34.05 -2.48
CA HIS A 103 23.59 -35.00 -3.11
C HIS A 103 22.75 -35.81 -4.09
N ASP A 104 22.98 -35.57 -5.38
CA ASP A 104 22.45 -36.32 -6.50
C ASP A 104 22.61 -37.83 -6.28
N LEU A 105 21.50 -38.51 -6.00
CA LEU A 105 21.38 -39.94 -6.29
C LEU A 105 21.00 -40.09 -7.76
N ARG A 106 22.00 -40.09 -8.64
CA ARG A 106 21.98 -40.72 -9.97
C ARG A 106 23.30 -40.48 -10.70
N ALA A 107 24.25 -41.39 -10.52
CA ALA A 107 25.15 -41.86 -11.58
C ALA A 107 26.19 -42.82 -10.96
N ALA A 108 25.95 -44.11 -11.07
CA ALA A 108 26.94 -45.09 -11.51
C ALA A 108 26.33 -46.50 -11.41
N SER A 109 26.33 -47.16 -12.55
CA SER A 109 26.21 -48.60 -12.75
C SER A 109 27.23 -49.39 -11.94
#